data_AF-X1A1T1-F1
#
_entry.id   AF-X1A1T1-F1
#
_cell.length_a   1.000
_cell.length_b   1.000
_cell.length_c   1.000
_cell.angle_alpha   90.00
_cell.angle_beta   90.00
_cell.angle_gamma   90.00
#
_symmetry.space_group_name_H-M   'P 1'
#
loop_
_entity.id
_entity.type
_entity.pdbx_description
1 polymer ?
#
loop_
_entity_poly.entity_id
_entity_poly.type
_entity_poly.pdbx_seq_one_letter_code
_entity_poly.pdbx_strand_id
1 'polypeptide(L)' 'MHIGIIGYGKMGREIEKSAQKMGHSIEFIIDEYNTEELNDDNLQKIDVAFE' A
#
# COMPACT_ATOMS: atom_id res chain seq x y z
N MET A 1 1.17 2.18 11.68
CA MET A 1 1.95 2.78 10.59
C MET A 1 1.05 2.91 9.39
N HIS A 2 1.26 3.93 8.59
CA HIS A 2 0.63 4.16 7.31
C HIS A 2 1.42 3.41 6.24
N ILE A 3 0.77 2.52 5.51
CA ILE A 3 1.41 1.60 4.58
C ILE A 3 0.83 1.83 3.18
N GLY A 4 1.70 1.88 2.17
CA GLY A 4 1.33 1.77 0.77
C GLY A 4 1.63 0.37 0.21
N ILE A 5 0.80 -0.11 -0.72
CA ILE A 5 1.05 -1.37 -1.44
C ILE A 5 1.12 -1.05 -2.93
N ILE A 6 2.17 -1.51 -3.61
CA ILE A 6 2.38 -1.38 -5.05
C ILE A 6 2.33 -2.79 -5.63
N GLY A 7 1.30 -3.12 -6.38
CA GLY A 7 1.00 -4.46 -6.84
C GLY A 7 0.03 -5.20 -5.92
N TYR A 8 -1.22 -5.33 -6.34
CA TYR A 8 -2.27 -5.99 -5.55
C TYR A 8 -2.56 -7.44 -5.98
N GLY A 9 -1.49 -8.21 -6.16
CA GLY A 9 -1.56 -9.64 -6.46
C GLY A 9 -1.89 -10.49 -5.22
N LYS A 10 -1.49 -11.77 -5.25
CA LYS A 10 -1.65 -12.65 -4.08
C LYS A 10 -0.90 -12.13 -2.86
N MET A 11 0.32 -11.62 -3.05
CA MET A 11 1.16 -11.14 -1.96
C MET A 11 0.63 -9.84 -1.35
N GLY A 12 0.24 -8.85 -2.17
CA GLY A 12 -0.36 -7.59 -1.69
C GLY A 12 -1.58 -7.82 -0.78
N ARG A 13 -2.45 -8.78 -1.14
CA ARG A 13 -3.61 -9.17 -0.30
C ARG A 13 -3.21 -9.77 1.05
N GLU A 14 -2.12 -10.54 1.09
CA GLU A 14 -1.62 -11.12 2.34
C GLU A 14 -0.90 -10.07 3.22
N ILE A 15 -0.24 -9.10 2.59
CA ILE A 15 0.34 -7.94 3.26
C ILE A 15 -0.75 -7.10 3.90
N GLU A 16 -1.81 -6.75 3.16
CA GLU A 16 -2.95 -6.01 3.71
C GLU A 16 -3.55 -6.72 4.94
N LYS A 17 -3.84 -8.02 4.83
CA LYS A 17 -4.38 -8.80 5.96
C LYS A 17 -3.45 -8.79 7.17
N SER A 18 -2.14 -8.92 6.95
CA SER A 18 -1.16 -8.92 8.03
C SER A 18 -1.02 -7.54 8.67
N ALA A 19 -0.98 -6.49 7.86
CA ALA A 19 -0.96 -5.09 8.30
C ALA A 19 -2.18 -4.75 9.16
N GLN A 20 -3.39 -5.11 8.70
CA GLN A 20 -4.62 -4.90 9.46
C GLN A 20 -4.62 -5.65 10.80
N LYS A 21 -4.14 -6.91 10.82
CA LYS A 21 -3.99 -7.69 12.06
C LYS A 21 -3.02 -7.05 13.06
N MET A 22 -2.01 -6.35 12.56
CA MET A 22 -1.02 -5.63 13.36
C MET A 22 -1.46 -4.21 13.74
N GLY A 23 -2.67 -3.78 13.35
CA GLY A 23 -3.18 -2.44 13.62
C GLY A 23 -2.52 -1.35 12.78
N HIS A 24 -2.06 -1.68 11.57
CA HIS A 24 -1.55 -0.73 10.59
C HIS A 24 -2.64 -0.34 9.59
N SER A 25 -2.55 0.88 9.06
CA SER A 25 -3.48 1.43 8.09
C SER A 25 -2.88 1.31 6.69
N ILE A 26 -3.69 0.89 5.72
CA ILE A 26 -3.32 0.93 4.30
C ILE A 26 -3.86 2.25 3.73
N GLU A 27 -2.97 3.16 3.31
CA GLU A 27 -3.35 4.46 2.75
C GLU A 27 -3.68 4.37 1.27
N PHE A 28 -2.93 3.55 0.53
CA PHE A 28 -3.17 3.33 -0.89
C PHE A 28 -2.70 1.96 -1.35
N ILE A 29 -3.34 1.50 -2.42
CA ILE A 29 -2.99 0.30 -3.16
C ILE A 29 -2.89 0.70 -4.63
N ILE A 30 -1.72 0.50 -5.23
CA ILE A 30 -1.43 0.82 -6.62
C ILE A 30 -1.34 -0.49 -7.40
N ASP A 31 -1.94 -0.55 -8.58
CA ASP A 31 -1.86 -1.62 -9.55
C ASP A 31 -1.70 -1.04 -10.97
N GLU A 32 -1.86 -1.89 -11.99
CA GLU A 32 -1.69 -1.51 -13.39
C GLU A 32 -2.67 -0.42 -13.86
N TYR A 33 -3.80 -0.23 -13.17
CA TYR A 33 -4.87 0.70 -13.55
C TYR A 33 -4.74 2.09 -12.94
N ASN A 34 -3.92 2.25 -11.90
CA ASN A 34 -3.78 3.52 -11.16
C ASN A 34 -2.31 3.85 -10.84
N THR A 35 -1.38 3.47 -11.73
CA THR A 35 0.05 3.79 -11.60
C THR A 35 0.35 5.29 -11.42
N GLU A 36 -0.52 6.17 -11.89
CA GLU A 36 -0.45 7.63 -11.67
C GLU A 36 -0.59 8.04 -10.19
N GLU A 37 -1.15 7.18 -9.35
CA GLU A 37 -1.23 7.39 -7.90
C GLU A 37 0.12 7.15 -7.21
N LEU A 38 1.12 6.59 -7.90
CA LEU A 38 2.51 6.54 -7.43
C LEU A 38 3.18 7.91 -7.61
N ASN A 39 2.77 8.86 -6.79
CA ASN A 39 3.26 10.24 -6.83
C ASN A 39 3.71 10.70 -5.43
N ASP A 40 4.44 11.81 -5.40
CA ASP A 40 5.04 12.36 -4.17
C ASP A 40 3.99 12.63 -3.08
N ASP A 41 2.82 13.15 -3.45
CA ASP A 41 1.73 13.46 -2.51
C ASP A 41 1.22 12.21 -1.78
N ASN A 42 1.04 11.10 -2.50
CA ASN A 42 0.65 9.83 -1.88
C ASN A 42 1.78 9.20 -1.08
N LEU A 43 3.02 9.26 -1.57
CA LEU A 43 4.19 8.73 -0.86
C LEU A 43 4.45 9.46 0.46
N GLN A 44 4.13 10.75 0.56
CA GLN A 44 4.26 11.52 1.80
C GLN A 44 3.26 11.12 2.89
N LYS A 45 2.20 10.38 2.56
CA LYS A 45 1.17 9.94 3.51
C LYS A 45 1.53 8.63 4.24
N ILE A 46 2.58 7.94 3.80
CA ILE A 46 2.93 6.61 4.29
C ILE A 46 4.29 6.60 4.99
N ASP A 47 4.42 5.71 5.97
CA ASP A 47 5.70 5.41 6.63
C ASP A 47 6.53 4.42 5.80
N VAL A 48 5.87 3.51 5.06
CA VAL A 48 6.52 2.45 4.29
C VAL A 48 5.65 1.99 3.11
N ALA A 49 6.28 1.59 2.00
CA ALA A 49 5.63 0.95 0.86
C ALA A 49 6.14 -0.49 0.68
N PHE A 50 5.25 -1.40 0.26
CA PHE A 50 5.59 -2.77 -0.16
C PHE A 50 5.29 -2.96 -1.65
N GLU A 51 6.17 -3.65 -2.37
CA GLU A 51 5.99 -4.10 -3.76
C GLU A 51 5.73 -5.61 -3.83
#